data_AF-A0A3D9MJ99-F1
#
_entry.id   AF-A0A3D9MJ99-F1
#
_cell.length_a   1.000
_cell.length_b   1.000
_cell.length_c   1.000
_cell.angle_alpha   90.00
_cell.angle_beta   90.00
_cell.angle_gamma   90.00
#
_symmetry.space_group_name_H-M   'P 1'
#
loop_
_entity.id
_entity.type
_entity.pdbx_description
1 polymer ?
#
loop_
_entity_poly.entity_id
_entity_poly.type
_entity_poly.pdbx_seq_one_letter_code
_entity_poly.pdbx_strand_id
1 'polypeptide(L)'
;MKYFFDSRLADRYGYGMAVYIAAETSDLQRAIDLTNARRLRAGRRLLEDARIEDVLSAMLNTGLLKAKTDEGGTNVSGATR
;
A
#
# COMPACT_ATOMS: atom_id res chain seq x y z
N MET A 1 20.02 -4.37 -10.12
CA MET A 1 18.71 -4.91 -10.58
C MET A 1 18.66 -6.37 -10.19
N LYS A 2 17.58 -6.84 -9.56
CA LYS A 2 17.34 -8.27 -9.34
C LYS A 2 16.72 -8.82 -10.63
N TYR A 3 17.32 -9.84 -11.22
CA TYR A 3 16.73 -10.51 -12.38
C TYR A 3 15.59 -11.39 -11.87
N PHE A 4 14.37 -11.14 -12.35
CA PHE A 4 13.16 -11.89 -11.96
C PHE A 4 12.98 -13.20 -12.74
N PHE A 5 13.75 -13.38 -13.82
CA PHE A 5 13.79 -14.65 -14.53
C PHE A 5 14.58 -15.69 -13.71
N ASP A 6 13.97 -16.86 -13.50
CA ASP A 6 14.56 -18.03 -12.84
C ASP A 6 14.46 -19.22 -13.80
N SER A 7 15.56 -19.93 -14.06
CA SER A 7 15.55 -21.10 -14.95
C SER A 7 14.60 -22.19 -14.45
N ARG A 8 14.37 -22.29 -13.13
CA ARG A 8 13.42 -23.23 -12.54
C ARG A 8 11.96 -22.91 -12.91
N LEU A 9 11.64 -21.64 -13.17
CA LEU A 9 10.33 -21.27 -13.71
C LEU A 9 10.18 -21.77 -15.15
N ALA A 10 11.24 -21.66 -15.95
CA ALA A 10 11.25 -22.17 -17.33
C ALA A 10 11.15 -23.69 -17.37
N ASP A 11 11.85 -24.39 -16.48
CA ASP A 11 11.79 -25.85 -16.36
C ASP A 11 10.37 -26.34 -15.98
N ARG A 12 9.66 -25.57 -15.16
CA ARG A 12 8.33 -25.94 -14.66
C ARG A 12 7.19 -25.53 -15.59
N TYR A 13 7.25 -24.37 -16.20
CA TYR A 13 6.13 -23.75 -16.92
C TYR A 13 6.41 -23.47 -18.41
N GLY A 14 7.63 -23.76 -18.88
CA GLY A 14 8.09 -23.40 -20.21
C GLY A 14 8.65 -21.97 -20.28
N TYR A 15 9.57 -21.75 -21.22
CA TYR A 15 10.30 -20.48 -21.36
C TYR A 15 9.37 -19.26 -21.53
N GLY A 16 8.35 -19.35 -22.41
CA GLY A 16 7.44 -18.25 -22.67
C GLY A 16 6.69 -17.78 -21.41
N MET A 17 6.17 -18.73 -20.62
CA MET A 17 5.47 -18.40 -19.37
C MET A 17 6.44 -17.86 -18.32
N ALA A 18 7.66 -18.39 -18.23
CA ALA A 18 8.67 -17.89 -17.30
C ALA A 18 9.06 -16.43 -17.61
N VAL A 19 9.21 -16.09 -18.89
CA VAL A 19 9.48 -14.70 -19.32
C VAL A 19 8.30 -13.78 -19.01
N TYR A 20 7.07 -14.22 -19.28
CA TYR A 20 5.87 -13.46 -18.96
C TYR A 20 5.77 -13.17 -17.45
N ILE A 21 5.93 -14.20 -16.60
CA ILE A 21 5.92 -14.05 -15.13
C ILE A 21 7.02 -13.09 -14.67
N ALA A 22 8.23 -13.23 -15.23
CA ALA A 22 9.35 -12.35 -14.88
C ALA A 22 9.08 -10.89 -15.25
N ALA A 23 8.44 -10.64 -16.39
CA ALA A 23 8.06 -9.29 -16.82
C ALA A 23 7.03 -8.67 -15.88
N GLU A 24 5.91 -9.35 -15.63
CA GLU A 24 4.86 -8.89 -14.71
C GLU A 24 5.39 -8.63 -13.29
N THR A 25 6.26 -9.53 -12.79
CA THR A 25 6.86 -9.37 -11.46
C THR A 25 7.82 -8.17 -11.43
N SER A 26 8.55 -7.92 -12.52
CA SER A 26 9.44 -6.76 -12.63
C SER A 26 8.65 -5.44 -12.60
N ASP A 27 7.53 -5.38 -13.32
CA ASP A 27 6.65 -4.22 -13.34
C ASP A 27 6.03 -3.97 -11.97
N LEU A 28 5.58 -5.03 -11.29
CA LEU A 28 5.10 -4.94 -9.91
C LEU A 28 6.18 -4.41 -8.95
N GLN A 29 7.41 -4.94 -9.02
CA GLN A 29 8.51 -4.44 -8.17
C GLN A 29 8.79 -2.96 -8.45
N ARG A 30 8.79 -2.54 -9.71
CA ARG A 30 9.00 -1.13 -10.08
C ARG A 30 7.92 -0.23 -9.49
N ALA A 31 6.67 -0.68 -9.46
CA ALA A 31 5.57 0.06 -8.83
C ALA A 31 5.73 0.14 -7.30
N ILE A 32 6.17 -0.94 -6.66
CA ILE A 32 6.50 -0.99 -5.22
C ILE A 32 7.64 0.00 -4.92
N ASP A 33 8.73 -0.03 -5.67
CA ASP A 33 9.89 0.83 -5.48
C ASP A 33 9.53 2.32 -5.61
N LEU A 34 8.72 2.66 -6.63
CA LEU A 34 8.21 4.02 -6.81
C LEU A 34 7.35 4.46 -5.62
N THR A 35 6.53 3.58 -5.09
CA THR A 35 5.68 3.86 -3.93
C THR A 35 6.52 4.05 -2.67
N ASN A 36 7.49 3.18 -2.44
CA ASN A 36 8.45 3.29 -1.33
C ASN A 36 9.24 4.60 -1.39
N ALA A 37 9.71 5.01 -2.58
CA ALA A 37 10.38 6.30 -2.75
C ALA A 37 9.47 7.48 -2.36
N ARG A 38 8.17 7.45 -2.73
CA ARG A 38 7.19 8.47 -2.30
C ARG A 38 6.95 8.44 -0.80
N ARG A 39 6.91 7.26 -0.18
CA ARG A 39 6.72 7.09 1.28
C ARG A 39 7.92 7.65 2.05
N LEU A 40 9.14 7.31 1.63
CA LEU A 40 10.38 7.83 2.23
C LEU A 40 10.45 9.36 2.14
N ARG A 41 10.12 9.96 0.99
CA ARG A 41 10.06 11.43 0.83
C ARG A 41 9.07 12.09 1.78
N ALA A 42 8.01 11.38 2.15
CA ALA A 42 7.00 11.84 3.10
C ALA A 42 7.32 11.47 4.57
N GLY A 43 8.53 10.96 4.87
CA GLY A 43 8.91 10.50 6.21
C GLY A 43 8.16 9.27 6.70
N ARG A 44 7.53 8.50 5.80
CA ARG A 44 6.74 7.31 6.12
C ARG A 44 7.58 6.04 5.96
N ARG A 45 7.21 5.01 6.74
CA ARG A 45 7.78 3.64 6.65
C ARG A 45 7.62 3.05 5.26
N LEU A 46 8.50 2.14 4.87
CA LEU A 46 8.36 1.36 3.64
C LEU A 46 7.08 0.51 3.67
N LEU A 47 6.64 0.02 2.51
CA LEU A 47 5.46 -0.84 2.41
C LEU A 47 5.63 -2.15 3.20
N GLU A 48 6.84 -2.71 3.25
CA GLU A 48 7.15 -3.92 4.01
C GLU A 48 6.99 -3.75 5.54
N ASP A 49 7.17 -2.51 6.01
CA ASP A 49 7.06 -2.14 7.43
C ASP A 49 5.80 -1.32 7.74
N ALA A 50 4.93 -1.14 6.74
CA ALA A 50 3.72 -0.34 6.89
C ALA A 50 2.77 -1.03 7.87
N ARG A 51 2.27 -0.27 8.84
CA ARG A 51 1.27 -0.76 9.77
C ARG A 51 -0.14 -0.54 9.21
N ILE A 52 -1.11 -1.25 9.76
CA ILE A 52 -2.51 -1.09 9.33
C ILE A 52 -2.99 0.35 9.54
N GLU A 53 -2.50 1.04 10.57
CA GLU A 53 -2.82 2.45 10.83
C GLU A 53 -2.33 3.35 9.71
N ASP A 54 -1.15 3.09 9.13
CA ASP A 54 -0.62 3.85 7.99
C ASP A 54 -1.51 3.71 6.76
N VAL A 55 -2.08 2.51 6.56
CA VAL A 55 -3.01 2.20 5.46
C VAL A 55 -4.35 2.89 5.69
N LEU A 56 -4.91 2.78 6.91
CA LEU A 56 -6.17 3.43 7.27
C LEU A 56 -6.08 4.95 7.15
N SER A 57 -5.00 5.57 7.66
CA SER A 57 -4.76 7.00 7.50
C SER A 57 -4.61 7.39 6.03
N ALA A 58 -3.92 6.60 5.22
CA ALA A 58 -3.83 6.87 3.78
C ALA A 58 -5.19 6.81 3.09
N MET A 59 -5.99 5.77 3.37
CA MET A 59 -7.32 5.60 2.78
C MET A 59 -8.31 6.70 3.23
N LEU A 60 -8.23 7.15 4.49
CA LEU A 60 -8.98 8.31 4.97
C LEU A 60 -8.58 9.58 4.22
N ASN A 61 -7.28 9.84 4.08
CA ASN A 61 -6.77 11.04 3.42
C ASN A 61 -7.08 11.08 1.91
N THR A 62 -7.23 9.92 1.27
CA THR A 62 -7.64 9.83 -0.15
C THR A 62 -9.15 9.73 -0.33
N GLY A 63 -9.94 9.80 0.75
CA GLY A 63 -11.41 9.68 0.70
C GLY A 63 -11.94 8.29 0.37
N LEU A 64 -11.09 7.25 0.41
CA LEU A 64 -11.50 5.86 0.24
C LEU A 64 -12.14 5.26 1.50
N LEU A 65 -11.90 5.89 2.65
CA LEU A 65 -12.64 5.65 3.89
C LEU A 65 -13.32 6.95 4.33
N LYS A 66 -14.57 6.85 4.79
CA LYS A 66 -15.20 7.95 5.52
C LYS A 66 -14.57 8.05 6.90
N ALA A 67 -14.10 9.23 7.26
CA ALA A 67 -13.80 9.53 8.67
C ALA A 67 -15.10 9.35 9.46
N LYS A 68 -15.03 8.69 10.62
CA LYS A 68 -16.14 8.75 11.58
C LYS A 68 -16.34 10.22 11.92
N THR A 69 -17.40 10.82 11.40
CA THR A 69 -17.97 12.03 11.99
C THR A 69 -18.41 11.63 13.39
N ASP A 70 -17.81 12.26 14.40
CA ASP A 70 -18.36 12.25 15.76
C ASP A 70 -19.75 12.86 15.70
N GLU A 71 -20.78 12.04 15.53
CA GLU A 71 -22.17 12.37 15.86
C GLU A 71 -22.35 12.34 17.39
N GLY A 72 -21.45 13.03 18.09
CA GLY A 72 -21.39 13.14 19.54
C GLY A 72 -21.22 14.59 19.98
N GLY A 73 -21.78 15.53 19.22
CA GLY A 73 -21.90 16.92 19.60
C GLY A 73 -22.76 17.04 20.86
N THR A 74 -22.08 17.16 21.99
CA THR A 74 -22.52 17.72 23.27
C THR A 74 -23.70 18.68 23.16
N ASN A 75 -24.89 18.23 23.53
CA ASN A 75 -25.95 19.10 24.03
C ASN A 75 -25.97 19.01 25.57
N VAL A 76 -24.95 19.59 26.22
CA VAL A 76 -25.08 20.00 27.62
C VAL A 76 -25.66 21.41 27.59
N SER A 77 -26.98 21.48 27.48
CA SER A 77 -27.74 22.72 27.65
C SER A 77 -28.38 22.71 29.04
N GLY A 78 -27.72 23.40 29.98
CA GLY A 78 -28.39 24.09 31.09
C GLY A 78 -28.72 23.28 32.33
N ALA A 79 -27.79 23.24 33.30
CA ALA A 79 -28.12 23.11 34.72
C ALA A 79 -27.39 24.19 35.53
N THR A 80 -28.06 25.31 35.76
CA THR A 80 -28.01 26.25 36.93
C THR A 80 -28.74 27.53 36.48
N ARG A 81 -29.69 28.12 37.22
CA ARG A 81 -29.96 28.16 38.66
C ARG A 81 -31.44 28.46 38.88
#